data_AF-A0A314Z052-F1
#
_entry.id   AF-A0A314Z052-F1
#
_cell.length_a   1.000
_cell.length_b   1.000
_cell.length_c   1.000
_cell.angle_alpha   90.00
_cell.angle_beta   90.00
_cell.angle_gamma   90.00
#
_symmetry.space_group_name_H-M   'P 1'
#
loop_
_entity.id
_entity.type
_entity.pdbx_description
1 polymer ?
#
loop_
_entity_poly.entity_id
_entity_poly.type
_entity_poly.pdbx_seq_one_letter_code
_entity_poly.pdbx_strand_id
1 'polypeptide(L)'
;MSMSSFVRNQNGALAEAIKIWKSNFDKEFEGVEECPICYSVIHTTNHGLPRLPCRTCKHKFHSACLYKWFSTSHKSTCPLCQSPF
;
A
#
# COMPACT_ATOMS: atom_id res chain seq x y z
N MET A 1 -5.76 -28.77 36.58
CA MET A 1 -6.14 -27.76 35.55
C MET A 1 -7.37 -28.29 34.83
N SER A 2 -8.46 -27.53 34.78
CA SER A 2 -9.76 -28.00 34.22
C SER A 2 -9.76 -27.96 32.69
N MET A 3 -10.39 -28.94 32.02
CA MET A 3 -10.63 -28.93 30.57
C MET A 3 -11.31 -27.63 30.09
N SER A 4 -12.18 -27.04 30.92
CA SER A 4 -12.85 -25.77 30.62
C SER A 4 -11.89 -24.58 30.58
N SER A 5 -10.79 -24.60 31.35
CA SER A 5 -9.74 -23.57 31.27
C SER A 5 -8.86 -23.72 30.03
N PHE A 6 -8.66 -24.93 29.53
CA PHE A 6 -7.90 -25.19 28.30
C PHE A 6 -8.66 -24.73 27.06
N VAL A 7 -9.95 -25.05 26.94
CA VAL A 7 -10.81 -24.61 25.83
C VAL A 7 -10.98 -23.09 25.81
N ARG A 8 -11.11 -22.45 26.99
CA ARG A 8 -11.19 -20.99 27.10
C ARG A 8 -9.89 -20.28 26.72
N ASN A 9 -8.72 -20.89 26.97
CA ASN A 9 -7.42 -20.36 26.55
C ASN A 9 -7.20 -20.41 25.03
N GLN A 10 -7.83 -21.34 24.30
CA GLN A 10 -7.71 -21.41 22.84
C GLN A 10 -8.43 -20.27 22.12
N ASN A 11 -9.57 -19.80 22.65
CA ASN A 11 -10.30 -18.65 22.10
C ASN A 11 -9.53 -17.33 22.25
N GLY A 12 -8.73 -17.18 23.32
CA GLY A 12 -7.83 -16.04 23.50
C GLY A 12 -6.73 -15.99 22.45
N ALA A 13 -6.12 -17.14 22.13
CA ALA A 13 -5.03 -17.20 21.15
C ALA A 13 -5.48 -16.81 19.73
N LEU A 14 -6.65 -17.26 19.28
CA LEU A 14 -7.20 -16.86 17.97
C LEU A 14 -7.54 -15.37 17.93
N ALA A 15 -8.16 -14.84 18.99
CA ALA A 15 -8.49 -13.42 19.09
C ALA A 15 -7.23 -12.54 19.04
N GLU A 16 -6.18 -12.92 19.77
CA GLU A 16 -4.90 -12.20 19.72
C GLU A 16 -4.22 -12.32 18.36
N ALA A 17 -4.26 -13.49 17.70
CA ALA A 17 -3.73 -13.66 16.35
C ALA A 17 -4.44 -12.72 15.34
N ILE A 18 -5.76 -12.61 15.40
CA ILE A 18 -6.54 -11.71 14.54
C ILE A 18 -6.20 -10.24 14.83
N LYS A 19 -6.02 -9.86 16.11
CA LYS A 19 -5.61 -8.49 16.47
C LYS A 19 -4.22 -8.15 15.92
N ILE A 20 -3.25 -9.07 16.03
CA ILE A 20 -1.90 -8.88 15.50
C ILE A 20 -1.95 -8.76 13.97
N TRP A 21 -2.69 -9.65 13.30
CA TRP A 21 -2.88 -9.58 11.85
C TRP A 21 -3.48 -8.23 11.42
N LYS A 22 -4.54 -7.77 12.09
CA LYS A 22 -5.15 -6.47 11.82
C LYS A 22 -4.16 -5.32 12.06
N SER A 23 -3.40 -5.35 13.16
CA SER A 23 -2.39 -4.33 13.45
C SER A 23 -1.31 -4.25 12.36
N ASN A 24 -0.85 -5.39 11.87
CA ASN A 24 0.13 -5.45 10.78
C ASN A 24 -0.47 -4.96 9.46
N PHE A 25 -1.73 -5.32 9.18
CA PHE A 25 -2.45 -4.85 8.00
C PHE A 25 -2.64 -3.33 8.02
N ASP A 26 -3.10 -2.76 9.14
CA ASP A 26 -3.27 -1.32 9.30
C ASP A 26 -1.93 -0.58 9.12
N LYS A 27 -0.83 -1.13 9.63
CA LYS A 27 0.53 -0.57 9.48
C LYS A 27 1.07 -0.60 8.05
N GLU A 28 0.76 -1.63 7.26
CA GLU A 28 1.13 -1.65 5.83
C GLU A 28 0.47 -0.47 5.06
N PHE A 29 -0.73 -0.11 5.52
CA PHE A 29 -1.58 1.04 5.17
C PHE A 29 -1.04 2.42 5.54
N GLU A 30 -0.26 2.49 6.62
CA GLU A 30 -0.04 3.72 7.35
C GLU A 30 0.80 4.72 6.54
N GLY A 31 0.25 5.91 6.30
CA GLY A 31 0.90 6.98 5.54
C GLY A 31 1.05 6.70 4.04
N VAL A 32 0.36 5.68 3.49
CA VAL A 32 0.30 5.47 2.04
C VAL A 32 -0.77 6.37 1.43
N GLU A 33 -0.33 7.40 0.71
CA GLU A 33 -1.19 8.26 -0.09
C GLU A 33 -1.63 7.58 -1.40
N GLU A 34 -2.74 8.02 -1.98
CA GLU A 34 -3.19 7.55 -3.29
C GLU A 34 -2.22 7.92 -4.42
N CYS A 35 -2.18 7.09 -5.47
CA CYS A 35 -1.42 7.40 -6.67
C CYS A 35 -2.07 8.59 -7.43
N PRO A 36 -1.36 9.70 -7.68
CA PRO A 36 -1.94 10.87 -8.33
C PRO A 36 -2.40 10.68 -9.79
N ILE A 37 -2.07 9.56 -10.42
CA ILE A 37 -2.46 9.26 -11.81
C ILE A 37 -3.82 8.54 -11.86
N CYS A 38 -4.07 7.60 -10.96
CA CYS A 38 -5.28 6.75 -10.97
C CYS A 38 -6.17 6.94 -9.75
N TYR A 39 -5.78 7.80 -8.80
CA TYR A 39 -6.52 8.14 -7.58
C TYR A 39 -6.89 6.93 -6.72
N SER A 40 -6.04 5.89 -6.74
CA SER A 40 -6.22 4.68 -5.94
C SER A 40 -4.96 4.38 -5.14
N VAL A 41 -5.13 3.85 -3.92
CA VAL A 41 -4.03 3.31 -3.10
C VAL A 41 -3.57 1.95 -3.66
N ILE A 42 -4.51 1.09 -4.01
CA ILE A 42 -4.23 -0.22 -4.61
C ILE A 42 -4.49 -0.14 -6.12
N HIS A 43 -3.50 -0.47 -6.94
CA HIS A 43 -3.68 -0.49 -8.39
C HIS A 43 -4.68 -1.57 -8.80
N THR A 44 -5.62 -1.23 -9.69
CA THR A 44 -6.80 -2.05 -9.99
C THR A 44 -6.53 -3.40 -10.65
N THR A 45 -5.36 -3.59 -11.28
CA THR A 45 -5.05 -4.84 -12.00
C THR A 45 -3.91 -5.66 -11.40
N ASN A 46 -2.94 -5.02 -10.77
CA ASN A 46 -1.74 -5.69 -10.24
C ASN A 46 -1.62 -5.57 -8.72
N HIS A 47 -2.57 -4.89 -8.09
CA HIS A 47 -2.69 -4.70 -6.65
C HIS A 47 -1.46 -4.09 -5.96
N GLY A 48 -0.58 -3.43 -6.74
CA GLY A 48 0.58 -2.73 -6.20
C GLY A 48 0.21 -1.44 -5.47
N LEU A 49 1.06 -1.03 -4.54
CA LEU A 49 0.99 0.27 -3.83
C LEU A 49 1.83 1.34 -4.55
N PRO A 50 1.52 2.64 -4.38
CA PRO A 50 2.34 3.71 -4.93
C PRO A 50 3.65 3.81 -4.14
N ARG A 51 4.69 3.18 -4.67
CA ARG A 51 6.02 3.10 -4.02
C ARG A 51 7.13 3.85 -4.75
N LEU A 52 6.88 4.39 -5.96
CA LEU A 52 7.89 5.13 -6.72
C LEU A 52 7.78 6.64 -6.46
N PRO A 53 8.64 7.23 -5.61
CA PRO A 53 8.62 8.66 -5.36
C PRO A 53 9.27 9.44 -6.50
N CYS A 54 8.70 10.59 -6.86
CA CYS A 54 9.45 11.60 -7.60
C CYS A 54 10.62 12.11 -6.75
N ARG A 55 11.81 12.24 -7.33
CA ARG A 55 12.99 12.75 -6.61
C ARG A 55 12.83 14.19 -6.14
N THR A 56 12.06 14.99 -6.88
CA THR A 56 11.81 16.42 -6.59
C THR A 56 10.64 16.61 -5.63
N CYS A 57 9.40 16.28 -6.03
CA CYS A 57 8.21 16.59 -5.23
C CYS A 57 7.79 15.47 -4.26
N LYS A 58 8.50 14.34 -4.22
CA LYS A 58 8.29 13.21 -3.29
C LYS A 58 6.95 12.46 -3.38
N HIS A 59 5.98 12.95 -4.15
CA HIS A 59 4.76 12.18 -4.45
C HIS A 59 5.09 10.82 -5.06
N LYS A 60 4.36 9.80 -4.63
CA LYS A 60 4.57 8.40 -5.03
C LYS A 60 3.56 7.96 -6.07
N PHE A 61 4.00 7.11 -6.99
CA PHE A 61 3.18 6.58 -8.08
C PHE A 61 3.23 5.05 -8.09
N HIS A 62 2.21 4.40 -8.63
CA HIS A 62 2.33 3.00 -9.06
C HIS A 62 3.29 2.91 -10.24
N SER A 63 4.15 1.89 -10.26
CA SER A 63 5.08 1.65 -11.38
C SER A 63 4.35 1.53 -12.72
N ALA A 64 3.20 0.85 -12.74
CA ALA A 64 2.39 0.66 -13.94
C ALA A 64 1.79 1.98 -14.45
N CYS A 65 1.22 2.81 -13.56
CA CYS A 65 0.67 4.11 -13.93
C CYS A 65 1.76 5.04 -14.48
N LEU A 66 2.91 5.10 -13.81
CA LEU A 66 4.01 5.97 -14.19
C LEU A 66 4.63 5.54 -15.52
N TYR A 67 4.84 4.24 -15.74
CA TYR A 67 5.34 3.72 -17.00
C TYR A 67 4.38 4.02 -18.17
N LYS A 68 3.07 3.80 -17.97
CA LYS A 68 2.04 4.16 -18.95
C LYS A 68 2.04 5.66 -19.26
N TRP A 69 2.24 6.49 -18.23
CA TRP A 69 2.34 7.94 -18.41
C TRP A 69 3.53 8.34 -19.29
N PHE A 70 4.73 7.79 -19.02
CA PHE A 70 5.92 8.08 -19.84
C PHE A 70 5.77 7.63 -21.28
N SER A 71 5.22 6.43 -21.50
CA SER A 71 5.01 5.89 -22.84
C SER A 71 3.94 6.66 -23.63
N THR A 72 2.92 7.21 -22.96
CA THR A 72 1.87 8.00 -23.63
C THR A 72 2.27 9.46 -23.84
N SER A 73 3.02 10.07 -22.91
CA SER A 73 3.45 11.47 -23.00
C SER A 73 4.74 11.67 -23.80
N HIS A 74 5.43 10.58 -24.14
CA HIS A 74 6.76 10.56 -24.76
C HIS A 74 7.82 11.34 -23.96
N LYS A 75 7.64 11.46 -22.64
CA LYS A 75 8.55 12.16 -21.73
C LYS A 75 8.68 11.41 -20.41
N SER A 76 9.91 11.33 -19.89
CA SER A 76 10.20 10.76 -18.57
C SER A 76 10.17 11.83 -17.47
N THR A 77 9.06 12.56 -17.36
CA THR A 77 8.88 13.67 -16.41
C THR A 77 7.74 13.40 -15.44
N CYS A 78 7.89 13.83 -14.19
CA CYS A 78 6.86 13.71 -13.16
C CYS A 78 5.54 14.37 -13.60
N PRO A 79 4.37 13.68 -13.48
CA PRO A 79 3.07 14.26 -13.83
C PRO A 79 2.70 15.53 -13.07
N LEU A 80 3.24 15.72 -11.86
CA LEU A 80 2.89 16.83 -10.98
C LEU A 80 3.86 18.02 -11.12
N CYS A 81 5.16 17.77 -10.97
CA CYS A 81 6.17 18.85 -10.95
C CYS A 81 6.97 18.99 -12.23
N GLN A 82 6.73 18.13 -13.23
CA GLN A 82 7.41 18.11 -14.54
C GLN A 82 8.93 17.95 -14.52
N SER A 83 9.55 17.74 -13.35
CA SER A 83 10.97 17.39 -13.24
C SER A 83 11.24 16.02 -13.89
N PRO A 84 12.43 15.81 -14.49
CA PRO A 84 12.89 14.49 -14.91
C PRO A 84 12.81 13.48 -13.76
N PHE A 85 12.36 12.25 -14.05
CA PHE A 85 12.11 11.21 -13.04
C PHE A 85 13.34 10.34 -12.73
#